data_AF-A0A940C7X9-F1
#
_entry.id   AF-A0A940C7X9-F1
#
_cell.length_a   1.000
_cell.length_b   1.000
_cell.length_c   1.000
_cell.angle_alpha   90.00
_cell.angle_beta   90.00
_cell.angle_gamma   90.00
#
_symmetry.space_group_name_H-M   'P 1'
#
loop_
_entity.id
_entity.type
_entity.pdbx_description
1 polymer ?
#
loop_
_entity_poly.entity_id
_entity_poly.type
_entity_poly.pdbx_seq_one_letter_code
_entity_poly.pdbx_strand_id
1 'polypeptide(L)'
;AIITASSYMKDAINYVGDKYGLPTGWMNDDFKKTESYTPGIAQYSEYYKTFSNIVTFRTVSGEYLVALKLKSGRQYKYDISDIIGILWEQEKEGDPLTIDRIKKAVCDLYGSYESLSEEIRKFIENALKNGDYENVYSHTRQYELENKENLLEYQEEKPGVISGDNVDDVIAALRRKKNEK
;
A
#
# COMPACT_ATOMS: atom_id res chain seq x y z
N ALA A 1 11.23 2.08 2.02
CA ALA A 1 12.51 2.78 1.76
C ALA A 1 12.47 3.44 0.38
N ILE A 2 12.96 4.67 0.24
CA ILE A 2 13.04 5.38 -1.05
C ILE A 2 14.45 5.21 -1.62
N ILE A 3 14.57 4.79 -2.88
CA ILE A 3 15.86 4.58 -3.57
C ILE A 3 15.99 5.58 -4.73
N THR A 4 17.10 6.30 -4.79
CA THR A 4 17.47 7.22 -5.88
C THR A 4 18.75 6.69 -6.51
N ALA A 5 18.71 6.28 -7.78
CA ALA A 5 19.69 5.35 -8.33
C ALA A 5 19.98 5.58 -9.83
N SER A 6 21.27 5.52 -10.21
CA SER A 6 21.77 5.57 -11.60
C SER A 6 21.54 4.24 -12.35
N SER A 7 21.80 4.17 -13.67
CA SER A 7 21.65 2.95 -14.48
C SER A 7 22.36 1.72 -13.88
N TYR A 8 23.55 1.91 -13.28
CA TYR A 8 24.34 0.87 -12.61
C TYR A 8 23.62 0.18 -11.45
N MET A 9 22.66 0.86 -10.82
CA MET A 9 21.89 0.25 -9.74
C MET A 9 20.90 -0.79 -10.27
N LYS A 10 20.32 -0.58 -11.46
CA LYS A 10 19.44 -1.58 -12.08
C LYS A 10 20.19 -2.88 -12.32
N ASP A 11 21.43 -2.80 -12.78
CA ASP A 11 22.28 -3.97 -12.99
C ASP A 11 22.61 -4.67 -11.66
N ALA A 12 22.91 -3.90 -10.61
CA ALA A 12 23.16 -4.46 -9.27
C ALA A 12 21.92 -5.14 -8.67
N ILE A 13 20.72 -4.55 -8.85
CA ILE A 13 19.44 -5.13 -8.41
C ILE A 13 19.17 -6.44 -9.15
N ASN A 14 19.38 -6.46 -10.46
CA ASN A 14 19.18 -7.65 -11.28
C ASN A 14 20.19 -8.75 -10.90
N TYR A 15 21.46 -8.41 -10.71
CA TYR A 15 22.49 -9.36 -10.27
C TYR A 15 22.15 -10.02 -8.92
N VAL A 16 21.67 -9.23 -7.95
CA VAL A 16 21.17 -9.77 -6.68
C VAL A 16 19.97 -10.67 -6.93
N GLY A 17 19.05 -10.26 -7.81
CA GLY A 17 17.91 -11.07 -8.22
C GLY A 17 18.33 -12.45 -8.74
N ASP A 18 19.23 -12.49 -9.72
CA ASP A 18 19.74 -13.71 -10.34
C ASP A 18 20.45 -14.60 -9.31
N LYS A 19 21.29 -14.00 -8.46
CA LYS A 19 22.06 -14.73 -7.43
C LYS A 19 21.16 -15.46 -6.43
N TYR A 20 20.03 -14.87 -6.08
CA TYR A 20 19.09 -15.42 -5.10
C TYR A 20 17.85 -16.08 -5.73
N GLY A 21 17.79 -16.18 -7.07
CA GLY A 21 16.64 -16.75 -7.78
C GLY A 21 15.35 -15.96 -7.57
N LEU A 22 15.45 -14.64 -7.38
CA LEU A 22 14.29 -13.76 -7.23
C LEU A 22 13.64 -13.48 -8.59
N PRO A 23 12.31 -13.29 -8.65
CA PRO A 23 11.63 -12.99 -9.89
C PRO A 23 12.12 -11.68 -10.52
N THR A 24 12.00 -11.57 -11.85
CA THR A 24 12.27 -10.33 -12.57
C THR A 24 11.43 -9.19 -11.99
N GLY A 25 12.07 -8.06 -11.67
CA GLY A 25 11.38 -6.93 -11.03
C GLY A 25 11.08 -7.12 -9.55
N TRP A 26 11.77 -8.06 -8.86
CA TRP A 26 11.61 -8.30 -7.42
C TRP A 26 11.71 -7.03 -6.57
N MET A 27 12.51 -6.06 -7.01
CA MET A 27 12.56 -4.75 -6.40
C MET A 27 11.60 -3.79 -7.11
N ASN A 28 10.52 -3.45 -6.41
CA ASN A 28 9.47 -2.58 -6.94
C ASN A 28 9.93 -1.12 -7.01
N ASP A 29 10.28 -0.63 -8.21
CA ASP A 29 10.52 0.80 -8.50
C ASP A 29 9.28 1.51 -9.05
N ASP A 30 8.28 0.76 -9.51
CA ASP A 30 7.04 1.23 -10.10
C ASP A 30 6.15 2.00 -9.12
N PHE A 31 6.39 1.90 -7.81
CA PHE A 31 5.72 2.74 -6.82
C PHE A 31 5.75 4.24 -7.18
N LYS A 32 6.86 4.72 -7.76
CA LYS A 32 7.01 6.13 -8.18
C LYS A 32 6.07 6.55 -9.31
N LYS A 33 5.47 5.59 -10.03
CA LYS A 33 4.51 5.81 -11.11
C LYS A 33 3.07 5.72 -10.64
N THR A 34 2.83 5.39 -9.37
CA THR A 34 1.49 5.27 -8.80
C THR A 34 0.96 6.61 -8.32
N GLU A 35 -0.36 6.75 -8.26
CA GLU A 35 -1.03 7.95 -7.72
C GLU A 35 -0.73 8.21 -6.23
N SER A 36 -0.34 7.16 -5.51
CA SER A 36 0.08 7.30 -4.11
C SER A 36 1.44 7.98 -3.96
N TYR A 37 2.31 7.96 -4.98
CA TYR A 37 3.60 8.60 -4.88
C TYR A 37 3.49 10.12 -5.00
N THR A 38 4.09 10.82 -4.03
CA THR A 38 4.31 12.26 -4.09
C THR A 38 5.79 12.54 -3.85
N PRO A 39 6.44 13.43 -4.63
CA PRO A 39 7.81 13.87 -4.34
C PRO A 39 7.97 14.45 -2.93
N GLY A 40 6.88 14.96 -2.33
CA GLY A 40 6.85 15.50 -0.97
C GLY A 40 7.20 14.48 0.11
N ILE A 41 7.05 13.17 -0.15
CA ILE A 41 7.41 12.11 0.81
C ILE A 41 8.89 12.16 1.22
N ALA A 42 9.76 12.70 0.37
CA ALA A 42 11.17 12.89 0.70
C ALA A 42 11.37 13.87 1.88
N GLN A 43 10.50 14.88 2.03
CA GLN A 43 10.53 15.86 3.11
C GLN A 43 10.12 15.25 4.46
N TYR A 44 9.23 14.26 4.42
CA TYR A 44 8.67 13.57 5.58
C TYR A 44 9.31 12.19 5.83
N SER A 45 10.50 11.99 5.26
CA SER A 45 11.30 10.78 5.48
C SER A 45 12.59 11.16 6.20
N GLU A 46 13.08 10.27 7.04
CA GLU A 46 14.30 10.46 7.81
C GLU A 46 15.47 9.73 7.16
N TYR A 47 16.66 10.31 7.27
CA TYR A 47 17.87 9.64 6.81
C TYR A 47 18.14 8.42 7.70
N TYR A 48 18.28 7.25 7.07
CA TYR A 48 18.70 6.05 7.77
C TYR A 48 20.19 5.77 7.56
N LYS A 49 20.59 5.55 6.30
CA LYS A 49 21.98 5.19 5.98
C LYS A 49 22.30 5.36 4.50
N THR A 50 23.56 5.67 4.19
CA THR A 50 24.10 5.59 2.83
C THR A 50 25.08 4.43 2.73
N PHE A 51 24.89 3.57 1.75
CA PHE A 51 25.79 2.45 1.45
C PHE A 51 26.68 2.78 0.26
N SER A 52 27.97 2.49 0.42
CA SER A 52 29.00 2.67 -0.61
C SER A 52 29.04 4.08 -1.22
N ASN A 53 28.57 5.10 -0.49
CA ASN A 53 28.38 6.48 -0.96
C ASN A 53 27.49 6.63 -2.22
N ILE A 54 26.73 5.59 -2.57
CA ILE A 54 25.92 5.53 -3.80
C ILE A 54 24.43 5.50 -3.45
N VAL A 55 24.02 4.63 -2.53
CA VAL A 55 22.59 4.39 -2.26
C VAL A 55 22.22 4.92 -0.90
N THR A 56 21.32 5.89 -0.86
CA THR A 56 20.79 6.45 0.38
C THR A 56 19.43 5.84 0.69
N PHE A 57 19.31 5.28 1.89
CA PHE A 57 18.08 4.75 2.45
C PHE A 57 17.47 5.76 3.39
N ARG A 58 16.17 5.96 3.25
CA ARG A 58 15.35 6.80 4.12
C ARG A 58 14.17 6.00 4.67
N THR A 59 13.86 6.25 5.94
CA THR A 59 12.71 5.68 6.66
C THR A 59 11.56 6.67 6.64
N VAL A 60 10.33 6.15 6.75
CA VAL A 60 9.09 6.94 6.74
C VAL A 60 8.29 6.46 7.94
N SER A 61 7.75 7.37 8.75
CA SER A 61 6.96 7.00 9.92
C SER A 61 5.60 6.40 9.55
N GLY A 62 4.98 5.71 10.51
CA GLY A 62 3.74 4.95 10.31
C GLY A 62 2.62 5.79 9.71
N GLU A 63 2.40 7.02 10.17
CA GLU A 63 1.32 7.88 9.67
C GLU A 63 1.46 8.22 8.17
N TYR A 64 2.68 8.43 7.68
CA TYR A 64 2.90 8.71 6.25
C TYR A 64 2.79 7.43 5.42
N LEU A 65 3.21 6.26 5.94
CA LEU A 65 2.98 4.98 5.29
C LEU A 65 1.48 4.69 5.15
N VAL A 66 0.70 4.93 6.22
CA VAL A 66 -0.76 4.83 6.19
C VAL A 66 -1.35 5.80 5.17
N ALA A 67 -0.90 7.06 5.14
CA ALA A 67 -1.38 8.05 4.16
C ALA A 67 -1.14 7.62 2.70
N LEU A 68 0.04 7.07 2.39
CA LEU A 68 0.35 6.53 1.07
C LEU A 68 -0.60 5.38 0.68
N LYS A 69 -0.89 4.48 1.62
CA LYS A 69 -1.80 3.35 1.42
C LYS A 69 -3.24 3.80 1.23
N LEU A 70 -3.71 4.75 2.04
CA LEU A 70 -5.03 5.36 1.92
C LEU A 70 -5.21 6.05 0.56
N LYS A 71 -4.17 6.72 0.05
CA LYS A 71 -4.25 7.35 -1.28
C LYS A 71 -4.38 6.33 -2.40
N SER A 72 -3.71 5.18 -2.28
CA SER A 72 -3.82 4.12 -3.30
C SER A 72 -5.16 3.39 -3.21
N GLY A 73 -5.67 3.10 -2.01
CA GLY A 73 -7.02 2.60 -1.79
C GLY A 73 -7.43 1.28 -2.46
N ARG A 74 -6.49 0.50 -3.02
CA ARG A 74 -6.82 -0.67 -3.85
C ARG A 74 -7.43 -1.78 -3.00
N GLN A 75 -8.61 -2.27 -3.39
CA GLN A 75 -9.34 -3.29 -2.62
C GLN A 75 -8.82 -4.73 -2.79
N TYR A 76 -8.00 -4.98 -3.81
CA TYR A 76 -7.47 -6.30 -4.18
C TYR A 76 -5.98 -6.46 -3.91
N LYS A 77 -5.30 -5.37 -3.59
CA LYS A 77 -3.91 -5.38 -3.18
C LYS A 77 -3.92 -5.17 -1.67
N TYR A 78 -2.93 -5.73 -0.98
CA TYR A 78 -2.85 -5.79 0.49
C TYR A 78 -2.82 -4.42 1.22
N ASP A 79 -3.27 -3.34 0.59
CA ASP A 79 -3.19 -1.99 1.11
C ASP A 79 -4.08 -1.80 2.36
N ILE A 80 -5.23 -2.50 2.48
CA ILE A 80 -6.10 -2.40 3.66
C ILE A 80 -5.51 -3.19 4.83
N SER A 81 -5.05 -4.42 4.59
CA SER A 81 -4.36 -5.19 5.63
C SER A 81 -3.03 -4.56 6.05
N ASP A 82 -2.29 -3.93 5.13
CA ASP A 82 -1.08 -3.16 5.44
C ASP A 82 -1.41 -1.98 6.38
N ILE A 83 -2.49 -1.23 6.14
CA ILE A 83 -2.92 -0.14 7.02
C ILE A 83 -3.19 -0.68 8.44
N ILE A 84 -3.99 -1.74 8.54
CA ILE A 84 -4.32 -2.34 9.85
C ILE A 84 -3.07 -2.86 10.54
N GLY A 85 -2.15 -3.48 9.78
CA GLY A 85 -0.89 -3.98 10.29
C GLY A 85 -0.02 -2.87 10.89
N ILE A 86 0.09 -1.72 10.22
CA ILE A 86 0.83 -0.56 10.73
C ILE A 86 0.16 -0.01 12.00
N LEU A 87 -1.16 0.11 12.02
CA LEU A 87 -1.90 0.55 13.22
C LEU A 87 -1.63 -0.39 14.40
N TRP A 88 -1.67 -1.70 14.16
CA TRP A 88 -1.44 -2.72 15.18
C TRP A 88 -0.02 -2.71 15.72
N GLU A 89 0.99 -2.55 14.85
CA GLU A 89 2.39 -2.47 15.25
C GLU A 89 2.65 -1.24 16.12
N GLN A 90 2.14 -0.08 15.72
CA GLN A 90 2.27 1.18 16.47
C GLN A 90 1.58 1.11 17.85
N GLU A 91 0.42 0.44 17.93
CA GLU A 91 -0.25 0.18 19.22
C GLU A 91 0.60 -0.72 20.13
N LYS A 92 1.19 -1.79 19.59
CA LYS A 92 2.09 -2.69 20.34
C LYS A 92 3.37 -2.00 20.82
N GLU A 93 3.89 -1.06 20.04
CA GLU A 93 5.06 -0.26 20.39
C GLU A 93 4.75 0.86 21.41
N GLY A 94 3.47 1.06 21.74
CA GLY A 94 3.03 2.06 22.73
C GLY A 94 2.90 3.48 22.17
N ASP A 95 2.96 3.66 20.85
CA ASP A 95 2.72 4.94 20.15
C ASP A 95 1.55 4.81 19.16
N PRO A 96 0.30 4.59 19.64
CA PRO A 96 -0.84 4.37 18.76
C PRO A 96 -1.11 5.58 17.86
N LEU A 97 -1.32 5.31 16.57
CA LEU A 97 -1.63 6.36 15.60
C LEU A 97 -3.02 6.93 15.84
N THR A 98 -3.11 8.26 15.90
CA THR A 98 -4.39 8.97 16.01
C THR A 98 -4.90 9.42 14.65
N ILE A 99 -6.21 9.64 14.56
CA ILE A 99 -6.82 10.17 13.33
C ILE A 99 -6.23 11.52 12.94
N ASP A 100 -5.85 12.35 13.92
CA ASP A 100 -5.24 13.67 13.65
C ASP A 100 -3.84 13.55 13.05
N ARG A 101 -3.03 12.59 13.52
CA ARG A 101 -1.70 12.29 12.92
C ARG A 101 -1.85 11.84 11.48
N ILE A 102 -2.81 10.96 11.20
CA ILE A 102 -3.07 10.47 9.84
C ILE A 102 -3.62 11.59 8.95
N LYS A 103 -4.59 12.38 9.42
CA LYS A 103 -5.14 13.54 8.68
C LYS A 103 -4.03 14.53 8.33
N LYS A 104 -3.16 14.83 9.29
CA LYS A 104 -1.99 15.67 9.05
C LYS A 104 -1.08 15.08 7.97
N ALA A 105 -0.70 13.81 8.08
CA ALA A 105 0.14 13.15 7.08
C ALA A 105 -0.49 13.17 5.66
N VAL A 106 -1.80 12.99 5.55
CA VAL A 106 -2.52 13.11 4.27
C VAL A 106 -2.48 14.54 3.73
N CYS A 107 -2.72 15.55 4.58
CA CYS A 107 -2.61 16.96 4.18
C CYS A 107 -1.18 17.34 3.77
N ASP A 108 -0.17 16.86 4.51
CA ASP A 108 1.24 17.07 4.25
C ASP A 108 1.67 16.51 2.88
N LEU A 109 1.13 15.35 2.48
CA LEU A 109 1.47 14.68 1.22
C LEU A 109 0.62 15.11 0.02
N TYR A 110 -0.66 15.41 0.24
CA TYR A 110 -1.66 15.59 -0.82
C TYR A 110 -2.46 16.90 -0.73
N GLY A 111 -2.14 17.76 0.24
CA GLY A 111 -2.74 19.08 0.44
C GLY A 111 -4.08 19.07 1.20
N SER A 112 -4.86 17.99 1.14
CA SER A 112 -6.14 17.89 1.84
C SER A 112 -6.55 16.46 2.14
N TYR A 113 -7.19 16.25 3.30
CA TYR A 113 -7.84 14.98 3.67
C TYR A 113 -8.99 14.62 2.73
N GLU A 114 -9.66 15.61 2.15
CA GLU A 114 -10.74 15.43 1.16
C GLU A 114 -10.24 14.88 -0.18
N SER A 115 -8.92 14.76 -0.38
CA SER A 115 -8.35 14.11 -1.56
C SER A 115 -8.49 12.59 -1.57
N LEU A 116 -8.98 12.00 -0.47
CA LEU A 116 -9.31 10.59 -0.31
C LEU A 116 -10.81 10.33 -0.55
N SER A 117 -11.16 9.16 -1.07
CA SER A 117 -12.56 8.77 -1.23
C SER A 117 -13.28 8.70 0.12
N GLU A 118 -14.60 8.99 0.13
CA GLU A 118 -15.38 8.93 1.37
C GLU A 118 -15.35 7.54 2.03
N GLU A 119 -15.36 6.49 1.22
CA GLU A 119 -15.34 5.10 1.69
C GLU A 119 -14.06 4.80 2.48
N ILE A 120 -12.90 5.21 1.97
CA ILE A 120 -11.61 5.01 2.62
C ILE A 120 -11.52 5.83 3.91
N ARG A 121 -12.05 7.06 3.91
CA ARG A 121 -12.10 7.91 5.10
C ARG A 121 -12.98 7.29 6.20
N LYS A 122 -14.16 6.79 5.84
CA LYS A 122 -15.04 6.08 6.78
C LYS A 122 -14.37 4.80 7.31
N PHE A 123 -13.66 4.07 6.45
CA PHE A 123 -12.92 2.87 6.84
C PHE A 123 -11.87 3.19 7.92
N ILE A 124 -10.97 4.15 7.69
CA ILE A 124 -9.90 4.45 8.66
C ILE A 124 -10.45 5.00 9.98
N GLU A 125 -11.48 5.84 9.93
CA GLU A 125 -12.12 6.37 11.13
C GLU A 125 -12.81 5.27 11.95
N ASN A 126 -13.43 4.28 11.29
CA ASN A 126 -14.02 3.13 11.97
C ASN A 126 -12.95 2.18 12.51
N ALA A 127 -11.87 1.94 11.76
CA ALA A 127 -10.77 1.08 12.20
C ALA A 127 -10.10 1.61 13.48
N LEU A 128 -9.89 2.93 13.56
CA LEU A 128 -9.34 3.58 14.76
C LEU A 128 -10.32 3.59 15.94
N LYS A 129 -11.64 3.68 15.69
CA LYS A 129 -12.67 3.69 16.76
C LYS A 129 -12.92 2.31 17.36
N ASN A 130 -12.96 1.27 16.51
CA ASN A 130 -13.39 -0.04 16.95
C ASN A 130 -12.34 -0.74 17.82
N GLY A 131 -11.05 -0.54 17.53
CA GLY A 131 -9.94 -1.11 18.30
C GLY A 131 -10.03 -2.63 18.44
N ASP A 132 -9.50 -3.37 17.46
CA ASP A 132 -9.32 -4.84 17.49
C ASP A 132 -8.50 -5.25 16.26
N TYR A 133 -7.29 -4.71 16.16
CA TYR A 133 -6.54 -4.81 14.91
C TYR A 133 -6.16 -6.25 14.57
N GLU A 134 -6.02 -7.14 15.56
CA GLU A 134 -5.69 -8.55 15.33
C GLU A 134 -6.83 -9.31 14.60
N ASN A 135 -8.06 -9.19 15.09
CA ASN A 135 -9.21 -9.82 14.43
C ASN A 135 -9.56 -9.15 13.10
N VAL A 136 -9.44 -7.82 13.03
CA VAL A 136 -9.70 -7.08 11.79
C VAL A 136 -8.65 -7.41 10.74
N TYR A 137 -7.38 -7.57 11.12
CA TYR A 137 -6.30 -7.93 10.21
C TYR A 137 -6.50 -9.32 9.61
N SER A 138 -6.81 -10.33 10.43
CA SER A 138 -7.01 -11.71 9.96
C SER A 138 -8.18 -11.82 8.97
N HIS A 139 -9.33 -11.19 9.27
CA HIS A 139 -10.47 -11.15 8.35
C HIS A 139 -10.13 -10.39 7.07
N THR A 140 -9.54 -9.19 7.18
CA THR A 140 -9.20 -8.36 6.01
C THR A 140 -8.23 -9.08 5.08
N ARG A 141 -7.23 -9.76 5.64
CA ARG A 141 -6.24 -10.50 4.86
C ARG A 141 -6.85 -11.68 4.10
N GLN A 142 -7.82 -12.37 4.70
CA GLN A 142 -8.59 -13.41 4.01
C GLN A 142 -9.42 -12.80 2.87
N TYR A 143 -10.12 -11.69 3.12
CA TYR A 143 -10.90 -10.99 2.10
C TYR A 143 -10.06 -10.52 0.91
N GLU A 144 -8.87 -9.97 1.14
CA GLU A 144 -7.97 -9.54 0.07
C GLU A 144 -7.43 -10.74 -0.73
N LEU A 145 -7.15 -11.87 -0.06
CA LEU A 145 -6.73 -13.10 -0.72
C LEU A 145 -7.82 -13.65 -1.63
N GLU A 146 -9.07 -13.71 -1.15
CA GLU A 146 -10.21 -14.11 -1.96
C GLU A 146 -10.43 -13.17 -3.15
N ASN A 147 -10.35 -11.85 -2.96
CA ASN A 147 -10.49 -10.90 -4.07
C ASN A 147 -9.41 -11.13 -5.13
N LYS A 148 -8.17 -11.39 -4.71
CA LYS A 148 -7.06 -11.68 -5.61
C LYS A 148 -7.29 -12.98 -6.38
N GLU A 149 -7.73 -14.04 -5.72
CA GLU A 149 -8.04 -15.32 -6.37
C GLU A 149 -9.17 -15.17 -7.39
N ASN A 150 -10.28 -14.53 -7.01
CA ASN A 150 -11.41 -14.28 -7.93
C ASN A 150 -10.99 -13.45 -9.14
N LEU A 151 -10.08 -12.49 -8.98
CA LEU A 151 -9.55 -11.69 -10.08
C LEU A 151 -8.66 -12.51 -11.01
N LEU A 152 -7.83 -13.41 -10.48
CA LEU A 152 -7.02 -14.31 -11.28
C LEU A 152 -7.90 -15.24 -12.11
N GLU A 153 -8.92 -15.85 -11.50
CA GLU A 153 -9.91 -16.69 -12.21
C GLU A 153 -10.63 -15.89 -13.32
N TYR A 154 -11.10 -14.68 -13.01
CA TYR A 154 -11.77 -13.83 -14.01
C TYR A 154 -10.82 -13.42 -15.15
N GLN A 155 -9.54 -13.20 -14.86
CA GLN A 155 -8.53 -12.88 -15.86
C GLN A 155 -8.20 -14.08 -16.76
N GLU A 156 -8.21 -15.31 -16.22
CA GLU A 156 -8.07 -16.54 -16.99
C GLU A 156 -9.29 -16.78 -17.89
N GLU A 157 -10.50 -16.56 -17.39
CA GLU A 157 -11.73 -16.66 -18.19
C GLU A 157 -11.82 -15.58 -19.28
N LYS A 158 -11.34 -14.36 -19.00
CA LYS A 158 -11.41 -13.20 -19.89
C LYS A 158 -10.09 -12.42 -19.93
N PRO A 159 -9.11 -12.89 -20.70
CA PRO A 159 -7.81 -12.23 -20.83
C PRO A 159 -7.94 -10.81 -21.38
N GLY A 160 -7.27 -9.86 -20.75
CA GLY A 160 -7.18 -8.45 -21.22
C GLY A 160 -8.36 -7.55 -20.85
N VAL A 161 -9.36 -8.04 -20.10
CA VAL A 161 -10.50 -7.24 -19.65
C VAL A 161 -10.20 -6.44 -18.39
N ILE A 162 -9.29 -6.92 -17.53
CA ILE A 162 -8.92 -6.25 -16.27
C ILE A 162 -7.80 -5.24 -16.52
N SER A 163 -8.01 -4.00 -16.10
CA SER A 163 -7.02 -2.92 -16.06
C SER A 163 -6.95 -2.31 -14.66
N GLY A 164 -5.91 -1.52 -14.38
CA GLY A 164 -5.79 -0.83 -13.08
C GLY A 164 -6.98 0.09 -12.77
N ASP A 165 -7.64 0.62 -13.80
CA ASP A 165 -8.73 1.60 -13.66
C ASP A 165 -10.10 0.94 -13.42
N ASN A 166 -10.30 -0.31 -13.87
CA ASN A 166 -11.61 -0.98 -13.81
C ASN A 166 -11.66 -2.14 -12.81
N VAL A 167 -10.54 -2.46 -12.17
CA VAL A 167 -10.42 -3.63 -11.29
C VAL A 167 -11.35 -3.54 -10.08
N ASP A 168 -11.55 -2.35 -9.51
CA ASP A 168 -12.46 -2.17 -8.36
C ASP A 168 -13.93 -2.41 -8.76
N ASP A 169 -14.33 -1.98 -9.97
CA ASP A 169 -15.66 -2.25 -10.52
C ASP A 169 -15.87 -3.74 -10.79
N VAL A 170 -14.84 -4.42 -11.31
CA VAL A 170 -14.86 -5.87 -11.55
C VAL A 170 -15.04 -6.62 -10.23
N ILE A 171 -14.31 -6.24 -9.17
CA ILE A 171 -14.47 -6.83 -7.83
C ILE A 171 -15.90 -6.60 -7.32
N ALA A 172 -16.42 -5.38 -7.42
CA ALA A 172 -17.78 -5.07 -7.00
C ALA A 172 -18.83 -5.90 -7.75
N ALA A 173 -18.64 -6.10 -9.06
CA ALA A 173 -19.52 -6.95 -9.88
C ALA A 173 -19.43 -8.44 -9.51
N LEU A 174 -18.22 -8.95 -9.25
CA LEU A 174 -18.00 -10.33 -8.80
C LEU A 174 -18.67 -10.58 -7.44
N ARG A 175 -18.59 -9.61 -6.52
CA ARG A 175 -19.28 -9.68 -5.21
C ARG A 175 -20.80 -9.75 -5.35
N ARG A 176 -21.39 -8.90 -6.20
CA ARG A 176 -22.85 -8.92 -6.44
C ARG A 176 -23.30 -10.29 -6.94
N LYS A 177 -22.58 -10.89 -7.90
CA LYS A 177 -22.88 -12.23 -8.40
C LYS A 177 -22.76 -13.33 -7.34
N LYS A 178 -21.83 -13.20 -6.38
CA LYS A 178 -21.63 -14.18 -5.30
C LYS A 178 -22.73 -14.09 -4.23
N ASN A 179 -23.29 -12.90 -4.01
CA ASN A 179 -24.39 -12.67 -3.06
C ASN A 179 -25.80 -12.96 -3.64
N GLU A 180 -25.92 -13.08 -4.97
CA GLU A 180 -27.17 -13.45 -5.66
C GLU A 180 -27.36 -14.97 -5.83
N LYS A 181 -26.36 -15.79 -5.48
CA LYS A 181 -26.43 -17.25 -5.44
C LYS A 181 -26.73 -17.75 -4.03
#